data_AF-S7QB11-F1
#
_entry.id   AF-S7QB11-F1
#
_cell.length_a   1.000
_cell.length_b   1.000
_cell.length_c   1.000
_cell.angle_alpha   90.00
_cell.angle_beta   90.00
_cell.angle_gamma   90.00
#
_symmetry.space_group_name_H-M   'P 1'
#
loop_
_entity.id
_entity.type
_entity.pdbx_description
1 polymer ?
#
loop_
_entity_poly.entity_id
_entity_poly.type
_entity_poly.pdbx_seq_one_letter_code
_entity_poly.pdbx_strand_id
1 'polypeptide(L)' 'MTCHTDGRSINWLFNAMSLPLMERMKLTEDRRTLTIDPVRREDAGNYQCKVSNMFSSFKSAPVVLDVKY' A
#
# COMPACT_ATOMS: atom_id res chain seq x y z
N MET A 1 -6.48 -0.67 -4.09
CA MET A 1 -5.60 0.53 -4.16
C MET A 1 -4.49 0.26 -5.16
N THR A 2 -4.11 1.25 -5.97
CA THR A 2 -3.13 1.07 -7.06
C THR A 2 -2.07 2.16 -7.01
N CYS A 3 -0.80 1.78 -7.13
CA CYS A 3 0.34 2.69 -7.19
C CYS A 3 0.71 2.94 -8.66
N HIS A 4 0.52 4.18 -9.12
CA HIS A 4 0.85 4.59 -10.48
C HIS A 4 2.30 5.08 -10.54
N THR A 5 3.20 4.24 -11.04
CA THR A 5 4.63 4.53 -11.15
C THR A 5 5.33 3.67 -12.22
N ASP A 6 6.36 4.25 -12.84
CA ASP A 6 7.28 3.54 -13.73
C ASP A 6 8.39 2.78 -12.98
N GLY A 7 8.51 3.01 -11.66
CA GLY A 7 9.48 2.31 -10.82
C GLY A 7 9.13 0.84 -10.63
N ARG A 8 10.16 0.00 -10.49
CA ARG A 8 10.01 -1.47 -10.36
C ARG A 8 9.96 -1.96 -8.91
N SER A 9 10.68 -1.32 -7.98
CA SER A 9 10.72 -1.76 -6.58
C SER A 9 9.71 -1.01 -5.74
N ILE A 10 8.52 -1.59 -5.61
CA ILE A 10 7.38 -1.00 -4.91
C ILE A 10 7.19 -1.70 -3.56
N ASN A 11 6.99 -0.89 -2.53
CA ASN A 11 6.65 -1.32 -1.18
C ASN A 11 5.45 -0.53 -0.69
N TRP A 12 4.47 -1.22 -0.10
CA TRP A 12 3.33 -0.56 0.52
C TRP A 12 3.62 -0.22 1.97
N LEU A 13 3.16 0.95 2.38
CA LEU A 13 3.22 1.43 3.75
C LEU A 13 1.81 1.59 4.31
N PHE A 14 1.63 1.24 5.57
CA PHE A 14 0.45 1.49 6.39
C PHE A 14 0.88 2.33 7.59
N ASN A 15 0.27 3.50 7.77
CA ASN A 15 0.59 4.46 8.82
C ASN A 15 2.11 4.76 8.89
N ALA A 16 2.70 5.04 7.72
CA ALA A 16 4.13 5.29 7.52
C ALA A 16 5.09 4.13 7.84
N MET A 17 4.59 2.97 8.28
CA MET A 17 5.34 1.74 8.51
C MET A 17 5.15 0.74 7.37
N SER A 18 5.98 -0.30 7.28
CA SER A 18 5.79 -1.37 6.28
C SER A 18 4.41 -2.01 6.45
N LEU A 19 3.66 -2.18 5.36
CA LEU A 19 2.35 -2.82 5.39
C LEU A 19 2.47 -4.25 5.95
N PRO A 20 1.81 -4.57 7.08
CA PRO A 20 1.69 -5.96 7.52
C PRO A 20 0.69 -6.68 6.61
N LEU A 21 1.17 -7.56 5.73
CA LEU A 21 0.29 -8.34 4.86
C LEU A 21 -0.51 -9.34 5.70
N MET A 22 -1.83 -9.15 5.74
CA MET A 22 -2.78 -10.07 6.34
C MET A 22 -3.32 -11.04 5.27
N GLU A 23 -3.91 -12.17 5.68
CA GLU A 23 -4.48 -13.18 4.77
C GLU A 23 -5.53 -12.60 3.79
N ARG A 24 -6.27 -11.58 4.24
CA ARG A 24 -7.28 -10.84 3.46
C ARG A 24 -6.69 -9.86 2.44
N MET A 25 -5.38 -9.61 2.50
CA MET A 25 -4.68 -8.65 1.66
C MET A 25 -3.92 -9.37 0.56
N LYS A 26 -4.13 -8.98 -0.68
CA LYS A 26 -3.44 -9.52 -1.86
C LYS A 26 -2.68 -8.40 -2.57
N LEU A 27 -1.41 -8.65 -2.82
CA LEU A 27 -0.62 -7.85 -3.75
C LEU A 27 -0.55 -8.56 -5.10
N THR A 28 -0.61 -7.80 -6.18
CA THR A 28 -0.21 -8.29 -7.50
C THR A 28 1.27 -8.69 -7.50
N GLU A 29 1.68 -9.52 -8.46
CA GLU A 29 3.07 -9.97 -8.58
C GLU A 29 4.06 -8.79 -8.69
N ASP A 30 3.66 -7.74 -9.43
CA ASP A 30 4.41 -6.49 -9.56
C ASP A 30 4.26 -5.54 -8.36
N ARG A 31 3.51 -5.94 -7.34
CA ARG A 31 3.18 -5.20 -6.11
C ARG A 31 2.52 -3.84 -6.33
N ARG A 32 2.07 -3.53 -7.55
CA ARG A 32 1.42 -2.26 -7.88
C ARG A 32 0.02 -2.12 -7.30
N THR A 33 -0.69 -3.23 -7.16
CA THR A 33 -2.07 -3.23 -6.70
C THR A 33 -2.19 -3.99 -5.40
N LEU A 34 -2.76 -3.31 -4.40
CA LEU A 34 -3.14 -3.87 -3.10
C LEU A 34 -4.66 -4.01 -3.05
N THR A 35 -5.12 -5.23 -2.91
CA THR A 35 -6.54 -5.58 -2.74
C THR A 35 -6.76 -6.05 -1.31
N ILE A 36 -7.82 -5.55 -0.67
CA ILE A 36 -8.23 -5.97 0.68
C ILE A 36 -9.67 -6.46 0.55
N ASP A 37 -9.90 -7.74 0.83
CA ASP A 37 -11.22 -8.35 0.71
C ASP A 37 -11.38 -9.52 1.69
N PRO A 38 -12.37 -9.50 2.61
CA PRO A 38 -13.27 -8.38 2.91
C PRO A 38 -12.55 -7.26 3.68
N VAL A 39 -13.00 -6.01 3.56
CA VAL A 39 -12.49 -4.87 4.36
C VAL A 39 -13.02 -4.94 5.80
N ARG A 40 -12.17 -4.62 6.78
CA ARG A 40 -12.49 -4.59 8.21
C ARG A 40 -12.02 -3.30 8.88
N ARG A 41 -12.48 -3.08 10.11
CA ARG A 41 -12.16 -1.88 10.91
C ARG A 41 -10.65 -1.72 11.14
N GLU A 42 -9.92 -2.82 11.31
CA GLU A 42 -8.48 -2.79 11.48
C GLU A 42 -7.71 -2.30 10.24
N ASP A 43 -8.35 -2.26 9.07
CA ASP A 43 -7.74 -1.77 7.83
C ASP A 43 -7.81 -0.24 7.71
N ALA A 44 -8.59 0.45 8.56
CA ALA A 44 -8.70 1.90 8.50
C ALA A 44 -7.36 2.58 8.84
N GLY A 45 -6.91 3.50 7.99
CA GLY A 45 -5.63 4.20 8.18
C GLY A 45 -5.03 4.79 6.91
N ASN A 46 -3.78 5.22 6.99
CA ASN A 46 -3.07 5.88 5.89
C ASN A 46 -2.24 4.88 5.07
N TYR A 47 -2.56 4.75 3.79
CA TYR A 47 -1.81 3.93 2.85
C TYR A 47 -0.93 4.80 1.94
N GLN A 48 0.31 4.37 1.75
CA GLN A 48 1.25 5.02 0.82
C GLN A 48 1.99 3.95 0.04
N CYS A 49 2.27 4.21 -1.23
CA CYS A 49 3.26 3.42 -1.95
C CYS A 49 4.63 4.11 -1.89
N LYS A 50 5.66 3.32 -1.59
CA LYS A 50 7.06 3.70 -1.60
C LYS A 50 7.73 3.04 -2.79
N VAL A 51 8.31 3.86 -3.66
CA VAL A 51 9.07 3.42 -4.83
C VAL A 51 10.54 3.67 -4.52
N SER A 52 11.38 2.65 -4.68
CA SER A 52 12.81 2.74 -4.38
C SER A 52 13.66 2.27 -5.55
N ASN A 53 14.72 3.03 -5.84
CA ASN A 53 15.83 2.61 -6.68
C ASN A 53 17.08 2.41 -5.80
N MET A 54 18.19 1.98 -6.40
CA MET A 54 19.45 1.75 -5.67
C MET A 54 19.95 3.00 -4.91
N PHE A 55 19.60 4.20 -5.39
CA PHE A 55 20.09 5.47 -4.84
C PHE A 55 19.07 6.27 -4.04
N SER A 56 17.77 6.07 -4.27
CA SER A 56 16.73 6.95 -3.72
C SER A 56 15.42 6.23 -3.48
N SER A 57 14.56 6.82 -2.65
CA SER A 57 13.19 6.35 -2.48
C SER A 57 12.21 7.51 -2.39
N PHE A 58 11.08 7.37 -3.07
CA PHE A 58 9.99 8.32 -3.10
C PHE A 58 8.73 7.69 -2.51
N LYS A 59 7.90 8.49 -1.83
CA LYS A 59 6.61 8.05 -1.28
C LYS A 59 5.50 8.81 -1.99
N SER A 60 4.39 8.14 -2.26
CA SER A 60 3.16 8.80 -2.72
C SER A 60 2.58 9.69 -1.61
N ALA A 61 1.65 10.56 -2.00
CA ALA A 61 0.72 11.16 -1.04
C ALA A 61 -0.04 10.04 -0.27
N PRO A 62 -0.34 10.25 1.02
CA PRO A 62 -1.13 9.30 1.79
C PRO A 62 -2.57 9.28 1.30
N VAL A 63 -3.12 8.07 1.21
CA VAL A 63 -4.54 7.83 0.98
C VAL A 63 -5.15 7.31 2.26
N VAL A 64 -6.15 8.01 2.80
CA VAL A 64 -6.86 7.62 4.01
C VAL A 64 -7.95 6.62 3.61
N LEU A 65 -7.88 5.40 4.14
CA LEU A 65 -8.97 4.43 4.07
C LEU A 65 -9.87 4.63 5.29
N ASP A 66 -11.08 5.12 5.04
CA ASP A 66 -12.13 5.27 6.07
C ASP A 66 -13.17 4.17 5.88
N VAL A 67 -13.42 3.38 6.93
CA VAL A 67 -14.32 2.22 6.90
C VAL A 67 -15.62 2.60 7.61
N LYS A 68 -16.71 2.70 6.83
CA LYS A 68 -18.05 3.05 7.34
C LYS A 68 -18.80 1.82 7.88
N TYR A 69 -19.76 2.10 8.76
CA TYR A 69 -20.62 1.12 9.43
C TYR A 69 -21.98 1.00 8.77
#